data_AF-A0A1Y2SKX4-F1
#
_entry.id   AF-A0A1Y2SKX4-F1
#
_cell.length_a   1.000
_cell.length_b   1.000
_cell.length_c   1.000
_cell.angle_alpha   90.00
_cell.angle_beta   90.00
_cell.angle_gamma   90.00
#
_symmetry.space_group_name_H-M   'P 1'
#
loop_
_entity.id
_entity.type
_entity.pdbx_description
1 polymer ?
#
loop_
_entity_poly.entity_id
_entity_poly.type
_entity_poly.pdbx_seq_one_letter_code
_entity_poly.pdbx_strand_id
1 'polypeptide(L)'
;MMDYMNIEHNIREIKRKCDEILSFDMWFNFHESFFWPIIELIDVDNNFIINIYSSIEDKYLEILCYEPVIISVIESTQSRELIDLMKNMRDKKPDLIDDVLIHDIESALFVNYDESENHLSAQEFKDTYMTIKRLIKEDLNKHQNNDEIKKTLDSIIAFSEKNRHDYFFYVHVYWLSLYFYKSSCKLKNQDEIEFYKSNLSKLFPCGSF
;
A
#
# COMPACT_ATOMS: atom_id res chain seq x y z
N MET A 1 -14.55 0.99 -18.01
CA MET A 1 -13.69 1.31 -19.17
C MET A 1 -12.94 2.57 -18.77
N MET A 2 -11.69 2.44 -18.32
CA MET A 2 -10.86 3.62 -18.06
C MET A 2 -10.55 4.27 -19.41
N ASP A 3 -10.86 5.55 -19.56
CA ASP A 3 -10.55 6.29 -20.78
C ASP A 3 -9.04 6.22 -21.07
N TYR A 4 -8.68 5.90 -22.31
CA TYR A 4 -7.28 5.85 -22.78
C TYR A 4 -6.48 7.12 -22.42
N MET A 5 -7.17 8.27 -22.45
CA MET A 5 -6.62 9.58 -22.10
C MET A 5 -6.20 9.67 -20.62
N ASN A 6 -6.86 8.90 -19.73
CA ASN A 6 -6.54 8.80 -18.31
C ASN A 6 -5.32 7.90 -18.09
N ILE A 7 -5.18 6.80 -18.85
CA ILE A 7 -4.04 5.88 -18.74
C ILE A 7 -2.73 6.56 -19.13
N GLU A 8 -2.68 7.23 -20.28
CA GLU A 8 -1.47 7.96 -20.70
C GLU A 8 -1.09 9.08 -19.74
N HIS A 9 -2.08 9.77 -19.19
CA HIS A 9 -1.87 10.81 -18.18
C HIS A 9 -1.25 10.20 -16.91
N ASN A 10 -1.80 9.09 -16.42
CA ASN A 10 -1.29 8.42 -15.22
C ASN A 10 0.12 7.88 -15.42
N ILE A 11 0.43 7.29 -16.58
CA ILE A 11 1.80 6.86 -16.92
C ILE A 11 2.77 8.04 -16.89
N ARG A 12 2.39 9.19 -17.47
CA ARG A 12 3.23 10.39 -17.44
C ARG A 12 3.49 10.88 -16.02
N GLU A 13 2.48 10.88 -15.16
CA GLU A 13 2.63 11.27 -13.75
C GLU A 13 3.51 10.30 -12.95
N ILE A 14 3.36 8.98 -13.18
CA ILE A 14 4.23 7.95 -12.60
C ILE A 14 5.69 8.22 -12.97
N LYS A 15 5.98 8.43 -14.27
CA LYS A 15 7.34 8.72 -14.74
C LYS A 15 7.89 9.99 -14.12
N ARG A 16 7.09 11.06 -14.08
CA ARG A 16 7.46 12.33 -13.45
C ARG A 16 7.83 12.15 -11.97
N LYS A 17 7.06 11.34 -11.24
CA LYS A 17 7.34 11.03 -9.82
C LYS A 17 8.59 10.17 -9.63
N CYS A 18 8.82 9.19 -10.50
CA CYS A 18 10.06 8.43 -10.46
C CYS A 18 11.28 9.32 -10.80
N ASP A 19 11.18 10.22 -11.78
CA ASP A 19 12.25 11.18 -12.09
C ASP A 19 12.52 12.13 -10.89
N GLU A 20 11.48 12.57 -10.18
CA GLU A 20 11.64 13.33 -8.92
C GLU A 20 12.42 12.51 -7.88
N ILE A 21 12.05 11.24 -7.65
CA ILE A 21 12.74 10.34 -6.71
C ILE A 21 14.20 10.14 -7.09
N LEU A 22 14.46 9.81 -8.37
CA LEU A 22 15.81 9.59 -8.91
C LEU A 22 16.70 10.84 -8.88
N SER A 23 16.11 12.04 -8.73
CA SER A 23 16.88 13.28 -8.58
C SER A 23 17.53 13.43 -7.21
N PHE A 24 17.17 12.60 -6.23
CA PHE A 24 17.79 12.59 -4.91
C PHE A 24 18.85 11.50 -4.82
N ASP A 25 20.06 11.88 -4.40
CA ASP A 25 21.11 10.92 -4.09
C ASP A 25 20.70 10.01 -2.93
N MET A 26 21.03 8.71 -3.03
CA MET A 26 20.70 7.70 -2.02
C MET A 26 19.20 7.65 -1.68
N TRP A 27 18.33 7.83 -2.67
CA TRP A 27 16.88 7.82 -2.49
C TRP A 27 16.36 6.56 -1.78
N PHE A 28 17.06 5.42 -1.92
CA PHE A 28 16.76 4.14 -1.26
C PHE A 28 16.96 4.15 0.27
N ASN A 29 17.49 5.23 0.86
CA ASN A 29 17.60 5.41 2.30
C ASN A 29 16.45 6.22 2.90
N PHE A 30 15.53 6.75 2.07
CA PHE A 30 14.41 7.52 2.59
C PHE A 30 13.35 6.64 3.24
N HIS A 31 12.62 7.25 4.18
CA HIS A 31 11.48 6.62 4.83
C HIS A 31 10.41 6.23 3.79
N GLU A 32 9.67 5.15 4.03
CA GLU A 32 8.65 4.64 3.11
C GLU A 32 7.62 5.69 2.65
N SER A 33 7.34 6.68 3.50
CA SER A 33 6.42 7.78 3.19
C SER A 33 6.87 8.67 2.04
N PHE A 34 8.15 8.65 1.71
CA PHE A 34 8.70 9.29 0.52
C PHE A 34 8.14 8.68 -0.77
N PHE A 35 7.77 7.39 -0.73
CA PHE A 35 7.29 6.63 -1.88
C PHE A 35 5.76 6.54 -1.95
N TRP A 36 5.02 6.97 -0.92
CA TRP A 36 3.55 6.96 -0.96
C TRP A 36 2.95 7.62 -2.21
N PRO A 37 3.45 8.76 -2.72
CA PRO A 37 2.91 9.36 -3.93
C PRO A 37 2.97 8.44 -5.16
N ILE A 38 3.99 7.57 -5.29
CA ILE A 38 4.05 6.62 -6.41
C ILE A 38 3.09 5.46 -6.19
N ILE A 39 2.94 4.97 -4.95
CA ILE A 39 2.01 3.89 -4.60
C ILE A 39 0.55 4.34 -4.86
N GLU A 40 0.19 5.58 -4.50
CA GLU A 40 -1.14 6.16 -4.80
C GLU A 40 -1.47 6.15 -6.30
N LEU A 41 -0.48 6.40 -7.16
CA LEU A 41 -0.65 6.46 -8.60
C LEU A 41 -0.80 5.08 -9.25
N ILE A 42 -0.18 4.05 -8.68
CA ILE A 42 -0.17 2.70 -9.26
C ILE A 42 -1.24 1.78 -8.68
N ASP A 43 -1.62 1.90 -7.39
CA ASP A 43 -2.65 1.07 -6.74
C ASP A 43 -4.08 1.51 -7.12
N VAL A 44 -4.37 1.30 -8.39
CA VAL A 44 -5.63 1.62 -9.07
C VAL A 44 -6.43 0.33 -9.29
N ASP A 45 -5.95 -0.53 -10.17
CA ASP A 45 -6.49 -1.86 -10.45
C ASP A 45 -5.40 -2.78 -11.02
N ASN A 46 -5.65 -4.09 -10.99
CA ASN A 46 -4.66 -5.09 -11.39
C ASN A 46 -4.23 -4.92 -12.87
N ASN A 47 -5.14 -4.65 -13.80
CA ASN A 47 -4.78 -4.53 -15.22
C ASN A 47 -3.86 -3.35 -15.45
N PHE A 48 -4.16 -2.21 -14.80
CA PHE A 48 -3.30 -1.03 -14.88
C PHE A 48 -1.91 -1.32 -14.32
N ILE A 49 -1.82 -1.95 -13.14
CA ILE A 49 -0.54 -2.30 -12.51
C ILE A 49 0.28 -3.24 -13.39
N ILE A 50 -0.31 -4.32 -13.90
CA ILE A 50 0.37 -5.26 -14.80
C ILE A 50 0.91 -4.54 -16.04
N ASN A 51 0.12 -3.63 -16.62
CA ASN A 51 0.54 -2.85 -17.78
C ASN A 51 1.73 -1.93 -17.45
N ILE A 52 1.75 -1.29 -16.28
CA ILE A 52 2.88 -0.45 -15.85
C ILE A 52 4.15 -1.29 -15.73
N TYR A 53 4.15 -2.35 -14.93
CA TYR A 53 5.36 -3.13 -14.66
C TYR A 53 5.91 -3.83 -15.92
N SER A 54 5.04 -4.21 -16.86
CA SER A 54 5.46 -4.88 -18.09
C SER A 54 6.01 -3.95 -19.17
N SER A 55 5.68 -2.65 -19.15
CA SER A 55 5.98 -1.72 -20.25
C SER A 55 6.86 -0.53 -19.89
N ILE A 56 7.03 -0.24 -18.60
CA ILE A 56 7.81 0.91 -18.15
C ILE A 56 9.32 0.68 -18.31
N GLU A 57 10.07 1.77 -18.53
CA GLU A 57 11.52 1.74 -18.69
C GLU A 57 12.25 1.28 -17.41
N ASP A 58 13.37 0.59 -17.57
CA ASP A 58 14.13 -0.05 -16.48
C ASP A 58 14.49 0.90 -15.34
N LYS A 59 14.88 2.15 -15.66
CA LYS A 59 15.20 3.17 -14.64
C LYS A 59 14.04 3.47 -13.70
N TYR A 60 12.80 3.36 -14.18
CA TYR A 60 11.61 3.57 -13.35
C TYR A 60 11.21 2.28 -12.64
N LEU A 61 11.45 1.14 -13.29
CA LEU A 61 11.25 -0.17 -12.69
C LEU A 61 12.11 -0.36 -11.43
N GLU A 62 13.31 0.23 -11.37
CA GLU A 62 14.15 0.28 -10.16
C GLU A 62 13.40 0.88 -8.96
N ILE A 63 12.66 1.97 -9.16
CA ILE A 63 11.82 2.57 -8.11
C ILE A 63 10.60 1.71 -7.82
N LEU A 64 9.94 1.17 -8.85
CA LEU A 64 8.72 0.40 -8.68
C LEU A 64 8.97 -0.96 -8.01
N CYS A 65 10.14 -1.56 -8.21
CA CYS A 65 10.54 -2.82 -7.58
C CYS A 65 11.22 -2.62 -6.22
N TYR A 66 11.44 -1.37 -5.81
CA TYR A 66 11.95 -1.09 -4.48
C TYR A 66 10.95 -1.58 -3.42
N GLU A 67 11.46 -2.27 -2.41
CA GLU A 67 10.67 -3.09 -1.48
C GLU A 67 9.46 -2.35 -0.85
N PRO A 68 9.61 -1.14 -0.26
CA PRO A 68 8.48 -0.35 0.24
C PRO A 68 7.37 -0.07 -0.78
N VAL A 69 7.71 0.05 -2.06
CA VAL A 69 6.74 0.29 -3.13
C VAL A 69 6.00 -0.99 -3.49
N ILE A 70 6.74 -2.02 -3.90
CA ILE A 70 6.14 -3.25 -4.44
C ILE A 70 5.42 -4.08 -3.38
N ILE A 71 5.95 -4.16 -2.14
CA ILE A 71 5.26 -4.83 -1.04
C ILE A 71 3.94 -4.13 -0.75
N SER A 72 3.93 -2.80 -0.64
CA SER A 72 2.69 -2.03 -0.42
C SER A 72 1.65 -2.29 -1.51
N VAL A 73 2.07 -2.34 -2.77
CA VAL A 73 1.17 -2.63 -3.90
C VAL A 73 0.61 -4.05 -3.80
N ILE A 74 1.44 -5.05 -3.52
CA ILE A 74 1.02 -6.44 -3.49
C ILE A 74 0.16 -6.74 -2.27
N GLU A 75 0.56 -6.26 -1.09
CA GLU A 75 -0.24 -6.35 0.14
C GLU A 75 -1.62 -5.73 -0.07
N SER A 76 -1.67 -4.58 -0.73
CA SER A 76 -2.89 -3.85 -0.95
C SER A 76 -3.79 -4.46 -2.03
N THR A 77 -3.23 -5.03 -3.09
CA THR A 77 -3.98 -5.55 -4.25
C THR A 77 -4.24 -7.04 -4.18
N GLN A 78 -3.43 -7.76 -3.40
CA GLN A 78 -3.41 -9.22 -3.31
C GLN A 78 -3.31 -9.88 -4.71
N SER A 79 -2.54 -9.25 -5.61
CA SER A 79 -2.44 -9.62 -7.02
C SER A 79 -1.41 -10.73 -7.26
N ARG A 80 -1.88 -11.97 -7.46
CA ARG A 80 -1.03 -13.09 -7.87
C ARG A 80 -0.44 -12.91 -9.26
N GLU A 81 -1.20 -12.30 -10.17
CA GLU A 81 -0.77 -12.04 -11.54
C GLU A 81 0.47 -11.13 -11.58
N LEU A 82 0.58 -10.18 -10.64
CA LEU A 82 1.75 -9.31 -10.56
C LEU A 82 2.98 -10.10 -10.13
N ILE A 83 2.84 -11.00 -9.16
CA ILE A 83 3.95 -11.86 -8.72
C ILE A 83 4.39 -12.76 -9.88
N ASP A 84 3.46 -13.36 -10.62
CA ASP A 84 3.80 -14.20 -11.78
C ASP A 84 4.51 -13.39 -12.87
N LEU A 85 4.09 -12.14 -13.12
CA LEU A 85 4.80 -11.22 -14.00
C LEU A 85 6.23 -10.96 -13.50
N MET A 86 6.40 -10.65 -12.21
CA MET A 86 7.70 -10.35 -11.60
C MET A 86 8.66 -11.55 -11.71
N LYS A 87 8.18 -12.77 -11.45
CA LYS A 87 8.95 -14.01 -11.64
C LYS A 87 9.42 -14.18 -13.09
N ASN A 88 8.54 -13.91 -14.06
CA ASN A 88 8.90 -13.96 -15.48
C ASN A 88 9.90 -12.87 -15.89
N MET A 89 9.87 -11.72 -15.21
CA MET A 89 10.80 -10.62 -15.45
C MET A 89 12.16 -10.86 -14.80
N ARG A 90 12.22 -11.57 -13.66
CA ARG A 90 13.45 -11.97 -12.96
C ARG A 90 14.47 -12.60 -13.91
N ASP A 91 14.04 -13.54 -14.76
CA ASP A 91 14.93 -14.22 -15.71
C ASP A 91 15.57 -13.27 -16.74
N LYS A 92 14.92 -12.14 -17.02
CA LYS A 92 15.37 -11.14 -17.99
C LYS A 92 16.13 -9.99 -17.34
N LYS A 93 15.86 -9.72 -16.06
CA LYS A 93 16.35 -8.55 -15.32
C LYS A 93 16.77 -8.94 -13.88
N PRO A 94 17.70 -9.90 -13.71
CA PRO A 94 18.07 -10.40 -12.38
C PRO A 94 18.71 -9.34 -11.48
N ASP A 95 19.29 -8.29 -12.07
CA ASP A 95 19.88 -7.17 -11.32
C ASP A 95 18.83 -6.24 -10.68
N LEU A 96 17.58 -6.30 -11.15
CA LEU A 96 16.46 -5.48 -10.65
C LEU A 96 15.48 -6.30 -9.79
N ILE A 97 15.31 -7.57 -10.13
CA ILE A 97 14.38 -8.49 -9.49
C ILE A 97 15.17 -9.76 -9.18
N ASP A 98 15.54 -9.93 -7.91
CA ASP A 98 16.25 -11.11 -7.43
C ASP A 98 15.29 -12.08 -6.71
N ASP A 99 15.80 -13.25 -6.33
CA ASP A 99 15.00 -14.26 -5.64
C ASP A 99 14.54 -13.81 -4.23
N VAL A 100 15.26 -12.86 -3.61
CA VAL A 100 14.89 -12.31 -2.30
C VAL A 100 13.63 -11.47 -2.45
N LEU A 101 13.62 -10.53 -3.41
CA LEU A 101 12.45 -9.72 -3.70
C LEU A 101 11.24 -10.59 -4.06
N ILE A 102 11.42 -11.63 -4.87
CA ILE A 102 10.34 -12.57 -5.21
C ILE A 102 9.75 -13.23 -3.96
N HIS A 103 10.60 -13.69 -3.05
CA HIS A 103 10.15 -14.30 -1.79
C HIS A 103 9.37 -13.31 -0.92
N ASP A 104 9.84 -12.06 -0.83
CA ASP A 104 9.22 -11.03 0.02
C ASP A 104 7.83 -10.65 -0.52
N ILE A 105 7.71 -10.48 -1.83
CA ILE A 105 6.41 -10.17 -2.44
C ILE A 105 5.43 -11.35 -2.38
N GLU A 106 5.91 -12.59 -2.44
CA GLU A 106 5.07 -13.77 -2.21
C GLU A 106 4.54 -13.79 -0.78
N SER A 107 5.40 -13.48 0.19
CA SER A 107 5.06 -13.45 1.60
C SER A 107 4.02 -12.36 1.93
N ALA A 108 3.88 -11.33 1.09
CA ALA A 108 2.85 -10.30 1.22
C ALA A 108 1.43 -10.76 0.81
N LEU A 109 1.28 -11.95 0.19
CA LEU A 109 -0.03 -12.52 -0.09
C LEU A 109 -0.65 -13.16 1.15
N PHE A 110 -1.86 -12.75 1.50
CA PHE A 110 -2.55 -13.23 2.69
C PHE A 110 -2.89 -14.72 2.64
N VAL A 111 -3.01 -15.30 1.44
CA VAL A 111 -3.20 -16.75 1.31
C VAL A 111 -2.04 -17.55 1.92
N ASN A 112 -0.86 -16.95 2.04
CA ASN A 112 0.31 -17.59 2.63
C ASN A 112 0.32 -17.49 4.17
N TYR A 113 -0.67 -16.83 4.77
CA TYR A 113 -0.84 -16.80 6.22
C TYR A 113 -1.66 -17.99 6.75
N ASP A 114 -2.13 -18.87 5.88
CA ASP A 114 -3.00 -20.00 6.28
C ASP A 114 -2.22 -20.98 7.19
N GLU A 115 -2.63 -21.09 8.46
CA GLU A 115 -2.12 -22.09 9.39
C GLU A 115 -2.97 -23.36 9.32
N SER A 116 -2.33 -24.53 9.27
CA SER A 116 -3.02 -25.82 9.11
C SER A 116 -4.00 -26.21 10.22
N GLU A 117 -4.00 -25.48 11.34
CA GLU A 117 -4.75 -25.83 12.56
C GLU A 117 -5.77 -24.77 13.03
N ASN A 118 -5.80 -23.57 12.42
CA ASN A 118 -6.74 -22.50 12.80
C ASN A 118 -7.69 -22.13 11.66
N HIS A 119 -8.99 -22.29 11.90
CA HIS A 119 -10.05 -21.90 10.97
C HIS A 119 -10.36 -20.38 10.96
N LEU A 120 -9.48 -19.51 11.48
CA LEU A 120 -9.52 -18.09 11.11
C LEU A 120 -8.89 -18.00 9.72
N SER A 121 -9.72 -18.21 8.71
CA SER A 121 -9.21 -18.40 7.36
C SER A 121 -8.53 -17.12 6.89
N ALA A 122 -7.39 -17.26 6.22
CA ALA A 122 -6.75 -16.15 5.49
C ALA A 122 -7.76 -15.34 4.64
N GLN A 123 -8.85 -15.98 4.22
CA GLN A 123 -9.97 -15.36 3.54
C GLN A 123 -10.77 -14.37 4.42
N GLU A 124 -11.09 -14.69 5.68
CA GLU A 124 -11.76 -13.76 6.62
C GLU A 124 -10.89 -12.54 6.93
N PHE A 125 -9.59 -12.76 7.12
CA PHE A 125 -8.62 -11.68 7.26
C PHE A 125 -8.61 -10.78 6.03
N LYS A 126 -8.51 -11.38 4.84
CA LYS A 126 -8.56 -10.67 3.57
C LYS A 126 -9.84 -9.84 3.42
N ASP A 127 -11.00 -10.41 3.74
CA ASP A 127 -12.28 -9.70 3.64
C ASP A 127 -12.36 -8.52 4.62
N THR A 128 -11.81 -8.69 5.82
CA THR A 128 -11.69 -7.64 6.84
C THR A 128 -10.77 -6.52 6.35
N TYR A 129 -9.56 -6.85 5.90
CA TYR A 129 -8.60 -5.89 5.36
C TYR A 129 -9.16 -5.12 4.16
N MET A 130 -9.81 -5.81 3.22
CA MET A 130 -10.41 -5.17 2.05
C MET A 130 -11.55 -4.23 2.42
N THR A 131 -12.31 -4.55 3.47
CA THR A 131 -13.34 -3.65 4.01
C THR A 131 -12.71 -2.37 4.58
N ILE A 132 -11.64 -2.50 5.37
CA ILE A 132 -10.88 -1.36 5.91
C ILE A 132 -10.31 -0.51 4.77
N LYS A 133 -9.63 -1.12 3.80
CA LYS A 133 -9.08 -0.43 2.62
C LYS A 133 -10.16 0.36 1.88
N ARG A 134 -11.35 -0.22 1.67
CA ARG A 134 -12.45 0.47 0.99
C ARG A 134 -12.91 1.70 1.77
N LEU A 135 -13.15 1.57 3.08
CA LEU A 135 -13.54 2.69 3.96
C LEU A 135 -12.53 3.83 3.84
N ILE A 136 -11.24 3.51 3.90
CA ILE A 136 -10.17 4.49 3.80
C ILE A 136 -10.14 5.18 2.43
N LYS A 137 -10.14 4.41 1.33
CA LYS A 137 -10.07 4.99 -0.03
C LYS A 137 -11.29 5.86 -0.35
N GLU A 138 -12.48 5.50 0.15
CA GLU A 138 -13.68 6.31 -0.01
C GLU A 138 -13.55 7.66 0.69
N ASP A 139 -12.96 7.71 1.89
CA ASP A 139 -12.81 8.93 2.68
C ASP A 139 -11.61 9.79 2.26
N LEU A 140 -10.51 9.18 1.80
CA LEU A 140 -9.30 9.88 1.34
C LEU A 140 -9.60 10.90 0.22
N ASN A 141 -10.58 10.60 -0.63
CA ASN A 141 -10.98 11.44 -1.75
C ASN A 141 -11.97 12.56 -1.39
N LYS A 142 -12.42 12.61 -0.13
CA LYS A 142 -13.39 13.61 0.34
C LYS A 142 -12.68 14.81 0.96
N HIS A 143 -13.26 15.99 0.79
CA HIS A 143 -12.87 17.14 1.59
C HIS A 143 -13.50 17.01 2.98
N GLN A 144 -12.72 16.49 3.94
CA GLN A 144 -13.18 16.28 5.31
C GLN A 144 -12.76 17.43 6.23
N ASN A 145 -13.67 17.84 7.11
CA ASN A 145 -13.36 18.69 8.27
C ASN A 145 -12.84 17.84 9.46
N ASN A 146 -12.47 18.51 10.55
CA ASN A 146 -11.89 17.84 11.73
C ASN A 146 -12.83 16.76 12.32
N ASP A 147 -14.11 17.06 12.49
CA ASP A 147 -15.06 16.12 13.11
C ASP A 147 -15.33 14.90 12.22
N GLU A 148 -15.34 15.10 10.90
CA GLU A 148 -15.48 14.00 9.93
C GLU A 148 -14.27 13.07 9.95
N ILE A 149 -13.05 13.63 10.03
CA ILE A 149 -11.81 12.84 10.15
C ILE A 149 -11.86 11.98 11.41
N LYS A 150 -12.20 12.58 12.56
CA LYS A 150 -12.32 11.86 13.84
C LYS A 150 -13.31 10.71 13.74
N LYS A 151 -14.50 10.99 13.17
CA LYS A 151 -15.52 9.97 12.98
C LYS A 151 -15.05 8.80 12.10
N THR A 152 -14.29 9.08 11.03
CA THR A 152 -13.70 8.03 10.19
C THR A 152 -12.67 7.21 10.99
N LEU A 153 -11.74 7.87 11.69
CA LEU A 153 -10.72 7.18 12.50
C LEU A 153 -11.34 6.34 13.63
N ASP A 154 -12.32 6.88 14.36
CA ASP A 154 -13.08 6.15 15.38
C ASP A 154 -13.79 4.93 14.77
N SER A 155 -14.36 5.06 13.58
CA SER A 155 -15.04 3.97 12.88
C SER A 155 -14.07 2.87 12.45
N ILE A 156 -12.87 3.24 11.97
CA ILE A 156 -11.81 2.29 11.59
C ILE A 156 -11.33 1.55 12.83
N ILE A 157 -11.05 2.25 13.94
CA ILE A 157 -10.62 1.65 15.21
C ILE A 157 -11.68 0.68 15.72
N ALA A 158 -12.93 1.13 15.86
CA ALA A 158 -14.03 0.30 16.37
C ALA A 158 -14.29 -0.93 15.48
N PHE A 159 -14.20 -0.78 14.15
CA PHE A 159 -14.33 -1.92 13.24
C PHE A 159 -13.18 -2.91 13.43
N SER A 160 -11.94 -2.43 13.56
CA SER A 160 -10.75 -3.26 13.68
C SER A 160 -10.70 -4.01 15.02
N GLU A 161 -11.13 -3.36 16.11
CA GLU A 161 -11.26 -4.01 17.42
C GLU A 161 -12.33 -5.11 17.42
N LYS A 162 -13.44 -4.91 16.71
CA LYS A 162 -14.51 -5.89 16.59
C LYS A 162 -14.13 -7.08 15.70
N ASN A 163 -13.26 -6.88 14.72
CA ASN A 163 -12.82 -7.88 13.76
C ASN A 163 -11.30 -8.13 13.88
N ARG A 164 -10.81 -8.23 15.13
CA ARG A 164 -9.39 -8.35 15.42
C ARG A 164 -8.82 -9.63 14.80
N HIS A 165 -7.69 -9.49 14.12
CA HIS A 165 -6.92 -10.59 13.55
C HIS A 165 -5.46 -10.46 13.93
N ASP A 166 -4.80 -11.56 14.28
CA ASP A 166 -3.36 -11.56 14.61
C ASP A 166 -2.48 -11.29 13.38
N TYR A 167 -3.04 -11.44 12.18
CA TYR A 167 -2.33 -11.12 10.93
C TYR A 167 -2.19 -9.62 10.69
N PHE A 168 -2.95 -8.78 11.40
CA PHE A 168 -2.72 -7.32 11.38
C PHE A 168 -1.35 -6.92 11.96
N PHE A 169 -0.69 -7.82 12.70
CA PHE A 169 0.67 -7.61 13.21
C PHE A 169 1.74 -7.67 12.12
N TYR A 170 1.43 -8.19 10.93
CA TYR A 170 2.40 -8.45 9.87
C TYR A 170 2.20 -7.61 8.61
N VAL A 171 1.14 -6.79 8.55
CA VAL A 171 0.80 -5.98 7.38
C VAL A 171 1.09 -4.49 7.61
N HIS A 172 1.60 -3.82 6.59
CA HIS A 172 1.98 -2.40 6.62
C HIS A 172 0.77 -1.46 6.63
N VAL A 173 -0.37 -1.92 6.11
CA VAL A 173 -1.64 -1.17 6.09
C VAL A 173 -1.49 0.21 5.43
N TYR A 174 -0.72 0.25 4.34
CA TYR A 174 -0.29 1.46 3.63
C TYR A 174 -1.39 2.54 3.49
N TRP A 175 -2.59 2.16 3.03
CA TRP A 175 -3.67 3.13 2.83
C TRP A 175 -4.08 3.84 4.13
N LEU A 176 -4.05 3.13 5.26
CA LEU A 176 -4.38 3.69 6.56
C LEU A 176 -3.29 4.66 7.03
N SER A 177 -2.02 4.29 6.86
CA SER A 177 -0.85 5.14 7.16
C SER A 177 -0.93 6.45 6.37
N LEU A 178 -1.20 6.36 5.07
CA LEU A 178 -1.39 7.51 4.19
C LEU A 178 -2.57 8.39 4.62
N TYR A 179 -3.72 7.77 4.91
CA TYR A 179 -4.90 8.50 5.36
C TYR A 179 -4.64 9.25 6.66
N PHE A 180 -4.02 8.58 7.63
CA PHE A 180 -3.66 9.19 8.91
C PHE A 180 -2.70 10.36 8.71
N TYR A 181 -1.65 10.19 7.90
CA TYR A 181 -0.71 11.27 7.61
C TYR A 181 -1.40 12.50 7.00
N LYS A 182 -2.20 12.33 5.94
CA LYS A 182 -2.95 13.46 5.32
C LYS A 182 -3.95 14.09 6.28
N SER A 183 -4.54 13.30 7.16
CA SER A 183 -5.51 13.75 8.15
C SER A 183 -4.86 14.49 9.32
N SER A 184 -3.69 14.06 9.77
CA SER A 184 -2.95 14.67 10.87
C SER A 184 -2.65 16.15 10.63
N CYS A 185 -2.33 16.52 9.38
CA CYS A 185 -2.14 17.92 8.97
C CYS A 185 -3.39 18.79 9.11
N LYS A 186 -4.59 18.19 9.17
CA LYS A 186 -5.88 18.87 9.32
C LYS A 186 -6.41 18.83 10.75
N LEU A 187 -6.01 17.84 11.53
CA LEU A 187 -6.29 17.76 12.96
C LEU A 187 -5.57 18.94 13.64
N LYS A 188 -6.31 19.72 14.42
CA LYS A 188 -5.78 20.96 15.03
C LYS A 188 -5.17 20.75 16.42
N ASN A 189 -5.24 19.54 16.96
CA ASN A 189 -4.87 19.23 18.33
C ASN A 189 -3.86 18.09 18.37
N GLN A 190 -2.70 18.35 18.97
CA GLN A 190 -1.62 17.38 19.09
C GLN A 190 -2.02 16.18 19.95
N ASP A 191 -2.81 16.38 21.01
CA ASP A 191 -3.25 15.30 21.89
C ASP A 191 -4.19 14.34 21.15
N GLU A 192 -4.99 14.85 20.21
CA GLU A 192 -5.87 14.03 19.36
C GLU A 192 -5.06 13.22 18.34
N ILE A 193 -4.07 13.85 17.71
CA ILE A 193 -3.16 13.16 16.79
C ILE A 193 -2.45 12.01 17.53
N GLU A 194 -1.90 12.28 18.71
CA GLU A 194 -1.20 11.28 19.50
C GLU A 194 -2.14 10.16 19.97
N PHE A 195 -3.38 10.48 20.35
CA PHE A 195 -4.40 9.50 20.70
C PHE A 195 -4.64 8.53 19.53
N TYR A 196 -4.90 9.04 18.32
CA TYR A 196 -5.17 8.19 17.17
C TYR A 196 -3.94 7.39 16.75
N LYS A 197 -2.76 8.03 16.70
CA LYS A 197 -1.49 7.37 16.43
C LYS A 197 -1.26 6.19 17.37
N SER A 198 -1.44 6.40 18.68
CA SER A 198 -1.24 5.37 19.71
C SER A 198 -2.21 4.19 19.54
N ASN A 199 -3.48 4.45 19.25
CA ASN A 199 -4.46 3.38 19.06
C ASN A 199 -4.23 2.60 17.77
N LEU A 200 -3.98 3.30 16.66
CA LEU A 200 -3.69 2.67 15.37
C LEU A 200 -2.41 1.84 15.42
N SER A 201 -1.33 2.35 16.04
CA SER A 201 -0.06 1.62 16.19
C SER A 201 -0.19 0.34 17.02
N LYS A 202 -1.16 0.28 17.95
CA LYS A 202 -1.43 -0.95 18.72
C LYS A 202 -2.19 -2.00 17.90
N LEU A 203 -3.06 -1.56 17.01
CA LEU A 203 -3.86 -2.42 16.14
C LEU A 203 -3.06 -2.90 14.94
N PHE A 204 -2.17 -2.05 14.42
CA PHE A 204 -1.37 -2.26 13.22
C PHE A 204 0.10 -1.87 13.46
N PRO A 205 0.87 -2.73 14.14
CA PRO A 205 2.26 -2.44 14.53
C PRO A 205 3.22 -2.14 13.37
N CYS A 206 2.96 -2.67 12.18
CA CYS A 206 3.76 -2.41 10.98
C CYS A 206 3.28 -1.17 10.20
N GLY A 207 2.26 -0.46 10.68
CA GLY A 207 1.80 0.79 10.08
C GLY A 207 2.65 2.00 10.50
N SER A 208 2.82 2.94 9.57
CA SER A 208 3.58 4.18 9.77
C SER A 208 2.66 5.35 10.10
N PHE A 209 2.35 5.52 11.39
CA PHE A 209 1.47 6.58 11.92
C PHE A 209 2.25 7.69 12.64
#